data_AF-A0A7G8TF00-F1
#
_entry.id   AF-A0A7G8TF00-F1
#
_cell.length_a   1.000
_cell.length_b   1.000
_cell.length_c   1.000
_cell.angle_alpha   90.00
_cell.angle_beta   90.00
_cell.angle_gamma   90.00
#
_symmetry.space_group_name_H-M   'P 1'
#
loop_
_entity.id
_entity.type
_entity.pdbx_description
1 polymer ?
#
loop_
_entity_poly.entity_id
_entity_poly.type
_entity_poly.pdbx_seq_one_letter_code
_entity_poly.pdbx_strand_id
1 'polypeptide(L)' 'MAAKVNEKCVGCGSCESACPVEAIKVENGKAKVSDDCIECGACVSECPVEAISI' A
#
# COMPACT_ATOMS: atom_id res chain seq x y z
N MET A 1 -0.49 12.98 -4.45
CA MET A 1 -1.78 12.26 -4.28
C MET A 1 -1.43 10.92 -3.66
N ALA A 2 -2.05 10.48 -2.57
CA ALA A 2 -1.64 9.22 -1.94
C ALA A 2 -2.01 8.00 -2.81
N ALA A 3 -1.22 6.93 -2.71
CA ALA A 3 -1.52 5.66 -3.38
C ALA A 3 -2.92 5.14 -2.99
N LYS A 4 -3.67 4.62 -3.95
CA LYS A 4 -5.00 4.02 -3.76
C LYS A 4 -4.91 2.50 -3.71
N VAL A 5 -5.71 1.93 -2.82
CA VAL A 5 -5.86 0.48 -2.63
C VAL A 5 -7.23 0.06 -3.14
N ASN A 6 -7.29 -0.97 -3.98
CA ASN A 6 -8.51 -1.53 -4.52
C ASN A 6 -9.00 -2.74 -3.69
N GLU A 7 -10.15 -3.28 -4.09
CA GLU A 7 -10.81 -4.42 -3.46
C GLU A 7 -10.11 -5.78 -3.62
N LYS A 8 -9.09 -5.89 -4.50
CA LYS A 8 -8.23 -7.08 -4.58
C LYS A 8 -7.27 -7.18 -3.40
N CYS A 9 -7.14 -6.13 -2.59
CA CYS A 9 -6.26 -6.15 -1.43
C CYS A 9 -6.72 -7.21 -0.44
N VAL A 10 -5.84 -8.18 -0.16
CA VAL A 10 -6.06 -9.27 0.80
C VAL A 10 -5.45 -8.97 2.18
N GLY A 11 -4.89 -7.76 2.38
CA GLY A 11 -4.26 -7.38 3.64
C GLY A 11 -3.00 -8.18 3.98
N CYS A 12 -2.22 -8.58 2.95
CA CYS A 12 -1.02 -9.41 3.14
C CYS A 12 0.12 -8.72 3.92
N GLY A 13 0.16 -7.38 3.95
CA GLY A 13 1.20 -6.62 4.67
C GLY A 13 2.49 -6.35 3.88
N SER A 14 2.70 -6.94 2.69
CA SER A 14 3.95 -6.71 1.93
C SER A 14 4.22 -5.23 1.63
N CYS A 15 3.17 -4.47 1.30
CA CYS A 15 3.25 -3.04 1.03
C CYS A 15 3.62 -2.18 2.26
N GLU A 16 3.29 -2.63 3.47
CA GLU A 16 3.67 -1.95 4.72
C GLU A 16 5.19 -2.05 4.93
N SER A 17 5.76 -3.25 4.78
CA SER A 17 7.21 -3.46 4.89
C SER A 17 8.01 -2.82 3.76
N ALA A 18 7.41 -2.70 2.57
CA ALA A 18 8.04 -2.05 1.42
C ALA A 18 8.04 -0.52 1.51
N CYS A 19 7.23 0.08 2.39
CA CYS A 19 7.06 1.52 2.45
C CYS A 19 8.24 2.17 3.21
N PRO A 20 9.11 2.96 2.54
CA PRO A 20 10.29 3.54 3.19
C PRO A 20 9.95 4.63 4.23
N VAL A 21 8.74 5.17 4.14
CA VAL A 21 8.21 6.23 5.02
C VAL A 21 7.10 5.71 5.94
N GLU A 22 6.88 4.39 5.98
CA GLU A 22 5.85 3.74 6.81
C GLU A 22 4.43 4.36 6.65
N ALA A 23 4.15 4.91 5.47
CA ALA A 23 2.88 5.57 5.15
C ALA A 23 1.75 4.59 4.81
N ILE A 24 1.98 3.28 4.90
CA ILE A 24 0.98 2.24 4.62
C ILE A 24 0.83 1.37 5.85
N LYS A 25 -0.42 1.14 6.27
CA LYS A 25 -0.76 0.19 7.34
C LYS A 25 -1.89 -0.73 6.93
N VAL A 26 -1.84 -1.99 7.36
CA VAL A 26 -2.95 -2.92 7.13
C VAL A 26 -3.95 -2.85 8.29
N GLU A 27 -5.17 -2.39 8.02
CA GLU A 27 -6.27 -2.36 8.98
C GLU A 27 -7.49 -3.09 8.41
N ASN A 28 -8.17 -3.91 9.23
CA ASN A 28 -9.36 -4.67 8.83
C ASN A 28 -9.16 -5.51 7.54
N GLY A 29 -7.97 -6.08 7.35
CA GLY A 29 -7.65 -6.90 6.18
C GLY A 29 -7.46 -6.11 4.88
N LYS A 30 -7.35 -4.78 4.94
CA LYS A 30 -7.02 -3.93 3.78
C LYS A 30 -5.86 -2.99 4.11
N ALA A 31 -5.00 -2.77 3.12
CA ALA A 31 -3.99 -1.73 3.22
C ALA A 31 -4.65 -0.36 3.16
N LYS A 32 -4.17 0.55 4.02
CA LYS A 32 -4.62 1.93 4.14
C LYS A 32 -3.40 2.83 4.05
N VAL A 33 -3.48 3.82 3.18
CA VAL A 33 -2.38 4.74 2.88
C VAL A 33 -2.66 6.07 3.57
N SER A 34 -1.65 6.60 4.25
CA SER A 34 -1.67 7.91 4.92
C SER A 34 -1.24 9.03 3.97
N ASP A 35 -1.48 10.28 4.38
CA ASP A 35 -1.02 11.48 3.66
C ASP A 35 0.51 11.62 3.59
N ASP A 36 1.26 10.89 4.43
CA ASP A 36 2.72 10.80 4.38
C ASP A 36 3.27 10.10 3.13
N CYS A 37 2.39 9.60 2.24
CA CYS A 37 2.77 8.92 1.02
C CYS A 37 3.52 9.86 0.06
N ILE A 38 4.78 9.53 -0.23
CA ILE A 38 5.65 10.25 -1.17
C ILE A 38 5.57 9.76 -2.62
N GLU A 39 4.56 8.96 -2.97
CA GLU A 39 4.33 8.47 -4.34
C GLU A 39 5.54 7.71 -4.95
N CYS A 40 6.34 7.03 -4.10
CA CYS A 40 7.58 6.37 -4.54
C CYS A 40 7.38 5.10 -5.40
N GLY A 41 6.19 4.50 -5.44
CA GLY A 41 5.91 3.30 -6.25
C GLY A 41 6.39 1.96 -5.66
N ALA A 42 7.08 1.96 -4.51
CA ALA A 42 7.58 0.72 -3.89
C ALA A 42 6.45 -0.27 -3.56
N CYS A 43 5.34 0.23 -3.01
CA CYS A 43 4.19 -0.59 -2.64
C CYS A 43 3.48 -1.24 -3.83
N VAL A 44 3.50 -0.63 -5.02
CA VAL A 44 2.92 -1.18 -6.24
C VAL A 44 3.73 -2.40 -6.69
N SER A 45 5.05 -2.30 -6.65
CA SER A 45 5.97 -3.36 -7.07
C SER A 45 5.93 -4.58 -6.15
N GLU A 46 5.78 -4.35 -4.84
CA GLU A 46 5.71 -5.43 -3.85
C GLU A 46 4.30 -6.03 -3.69
N CYS A 47 3.27 -5.48 -4.34
CA CYS A 47 1.92 -6.00 -4.19
C CYS A 47 1.71 -7.25 -5.07
N PRO A 48 1.60 -8.47 -4.51
CA PRO A 48 1.51 -9.70 -5.30
C PRO A 48 0.19 -9.84 -6.07
N VAL A 49 -0.83 -9.07 -5.69
CA VAL A 49 -2.17 -9.06 -6.27
C VAL A 49 -2.45 -7.77 -7.05
N GLU A 50 -1.43 -6.92 -7.23
CA GLU A 50 -1.51 -5.64 -7.94
C GLU A 50 -2.72 -4.80 -7.47
N ALA A 51 -2.95 -4.80 -6.15
CA ALA A 51 -4.09 -4.13 -5.53
C ALA A 51 -3.85 -2.62 -5.28
N ILE A 52 -2.65 -2.12 -5.57
CA ILE A 52 -2.22 -0.76 -5.26
C ILE A 52 -1.92 -0.02 -6.56
N SER A 53 -2.35 1.24 -6.65
CA SER A 53 -2.07 2.12 -7.78
C SER A 53 -1.79 3.54 -7.27
N ILE A 54 -0.98 4.31 -8.00
CA ILE A 54 -0.65 5.72 -7.69
C ILE A 54 -1.43 6.63 -8.62
#